data_AF-A0A1U8Q5Z9-F1
#
_entry.id   AF-A0A1U8Q5Z9-F1
#
_cell.length_a   1.000
_cell.length_b   1.000
_cell.length_c   1.000
_cell.angle_alpha   90.00
_cell.angle_beta   90.00
_cell.angle_gamma   90.00
#
_symmetry.space_group_name_H-M   'P 1'
#
loop_
_entity.id
_entity.type
_entity.pdbx_description
1 polymer ?
#
loop_
_entity_poly.entity_id
_entity_poly.type
_entity_poly.pdbx_seq_one_letter_code
_entity_poly.pdbx_strand_id
1 'polypeptide(L)'
;MEGSSRSIGRKREREEEDIESENKENDETLSLENSLTFSDTLIALRIMRSQFPNIEKVSVQPFILRSQLYSSVKDRTQVDRELESLRKEKILRIFKLNTGQDDHAIMFIDDYLNQIELVVKRMEAKRQDIAVFEWFKEHVIPTQLDPSIGHQELFWYSLLHCSVHSCHLGEV
;
A
#
# COMPACT_ATOMS: atom_id res chain seq x y z
N MET A 1 71.83 8.50 18.71
CA MET A 1 72.54 7.73 17.68
C MET A 1 71.61 6.62 17.24
N GLU A 2 70.55 6.93 16.50
CA GLU A 2 70.55 7.07 15.03
C GLU A 2 71.20 5.89 14.31
N GLY A 3 70.38 5.16 13.56
CA GLY A 3 70.75 4.02 12.73
C GLY A 3 69.54 3.57 11.92
N SER A 4 69.13 4.41 10.97
CA SER A 4 68.09 4.19 9.96
C SER A 4 68.42 2.99 9.07
N SER A 5 67.43 2.17 8.73
CA SER A 5 67.48 1.28 7.56
C SER A 5 66.07 1.02 7.03
N ARG A 6 65.67 1.84 6.06
CA ARG A 6 64.52 1.61 5.16
C ARG A 6 64.82 0.41 4.25
N SER A 7 63.91 -0.54 4.16
CA SER A 7 63.88 -1.53 3.08
C SER A 7 62.55 -1.44 2.33
N ILE A 8 62.67 -0.98 1.09
CA ILE A 8 61.65 -0.96 0.03
C ILE A 8 61.58 -2.36 -0.56
N GLY A 9 60.38 -2.93 -0.72
CA GLY A 9 60.25 -4.29 -1.23
C GLY A 9 58.85 -4.69 -1.67
N ARG A 10 58.46 -4.17 -2.85
CA ARG A 10 57.61 -4.79 -3.89
C ARG A 10 56.25 -5.40 -3.50
N LYS A 11 55.20 -4.68 -3.96
CA LYS A 11 53.93 -5.19 -4.51
C LYS A 11 54.05 -6.65 -4.97
N ARG A 12 53.21 -7.53 -4.42
CA ARG A 12 52.88 -8.80 -5.06
C ARG A 12 51.73 -8.54 -6.02
N GLU A 13 52.00 -8.71 -7.31
CA GLU A 13 51.02 -8.82 -8.38
C GLU A 13 50.10 -10.00 -8.08
N ARG A 14 48.80 -9.77 -8.25
CA ARG A 14 47.79 -10.82 -8.24
C ARG A 14 47.66 -11.27 -9.69
N GLU A 15 47.83 -12.55 -9.93
CA GLU A 15 47.69 -13.20 -11.22
C GLU A 15 46.33 -12.85 -11.84
N GLU A 16 46.36 -12.25 -13.02
CA GLU A 16 45.21 -12.07 -13.90
C GLU A 16 44.88 -13.43 -14.51
N GLU A 17 43.92 -14.14 -13.90
CA GLU A 17 43.18 -15.16 -14.63
C GLU A 17 42.07 -14.45 -15.41
N ASP A 18 42.33 -14.27 -16.72
CA ASP A 18 41.32 -13.94 -17.71
C ASP A 18 40.22 -15.01 -17.69
N ILE A 19 39.10 -14.68 -17.05
CA ILE A 19 37.81 -15.27 -17.35
C ILE A 19 36.93 -14.13 -17.83
N GLU A 20 36.98 -13.89 -19.14
CA GLU A 20 35.93 -13.16 -19.85
C GLU A 20 34.60 -13.86 -19.54
N SER A 21 33.74 -13.18 -18.79
CA SER A 21 32.34 -13.53 -18.65
C SER A 21 31.57 -12.24 -18.80
N GLU A 22 31.21 -11.96 -20.04
CA GLU A 22 30.13 -11.03 -20.39
C GLU A 22 28.90 -11.39 -19.56
N ASN A 23 28.57 -10.58 -18.57
CA ASN A 23 27.27 -10.62 -17.91
C ASN A 23 26.80 -9.17 -17.69
N LYS A 24 26.43 -8.52 -18.79
CA LYS A 24 25.67 -7.26 -18.81
C LYS A 24 24.15 -7.49 -18.85
N GLU A 25 23.68 -8.66 -18.40
CA GLU A 25 22.26 -9.03 -18.40
C GLU A 25 21.70 -9.38 -17.01
N ASN A 26 22.42 -9.06 -15.93
CA ASN A 26 22.00 -9.44 -14.57
C ASN A 26 21.38 -8.32 -13.72
N ASP A 27 21.35 -7.08 -14.22
CA ASP A 27 20.78 -5.95 -13.46
C ASP A 27 19.27 -5.78 -13.72
N GLU A 28 18.80 -6.15 -14.92
CA GLU A 28 17.37 -6.13 -15.27
C GLU A 28 16.62 -7.36 -14.71
N THR A 29 17.27 -8.51 -14.62
CA THR A 29 16.68 -9.74 -14.05
C THR A 29 16.45 -9.63 -12.55
N LEU A 30 17.35 -9.01 -11.79
CA LEU A 30 17.16 -8.70 -10.36
C LEU A 30 16.02 -7.69 -10.12
N SER A 31 15.87 -6.73 -11.03
CA SER A 31 14.77 -5.75 -11.05
C SER A 31 13.40 -6.40 -11.32
N LEU A 32 13.35 -7.35 -12.26
CA LEU A 32 12.14 -8.10 -12.60
C LEU A 32 11.82 -9.23 -11.60
N GLU A 33 12.82 -9.86 -10.99
CA GLU A 33 12.63 -10.87 -9.95
C GLU A 33 12.02 -10.24 -8.68
N ASN A 34 12.46 -9.04 -8.30
CA ASN A 34 11.81 -8.24 -7.24
C ASN A 34 10.35 -7.85 -7.59
N SER A 35 10.01 -7.79 -8.89
CA SER A 35 8.65 -7.54 -9.37
C SER A 35 7.75 -8.80 -9.33
N LEU A 36 8.35 -10.00 -9.29
CA LEU A 36 7.64 -11.29 -9.18
C LEU A 36 7.69 -11.90 -7.78
N THR A 37 8.53 -11.42 -6.87
CA THR A 37 8.52 -11.86 -5.48
C THR A 37 7.34 -11.23 -4.75
N PHE A 38 6.22 -11.94 -4.70
CA PHE A 38 5.12 -11.57 -3.81
C PHE A 38 5.64 -11.54 -2.37
N SER A 39 5.54 -10.38 -1.72
CA SER A 39 5.85 -10.24 -0.30
C SER A 39 5.03 -11.22 0.54
N ASP A 40 5.65 -11.81 1.56
CA ASP A 40 5.00 -12.67 2.56
C ASP A 40 3.78 -11.99 3.19
N THR A 41 3.81 -10.66 3.38
CA THR A 41 2.68 -9.89 3.90
C THR A 41 1.50 -9.90 2.94
N LEU A 42 1.74 -9.67 1.65
CA LEU A 42 0.67 -9.66 0.64
C LEU A 42 0.07 -11.06 0.48
N ILE A 43 0.89 -12.10 0.52
CA ILE A 43 0.45 -13.50 0.49
C ILE A 43 -0.41 -13.80 1.72
N ALA A 44 0.06 -13.46 2.93
CA ALA A 44 -0.67 -13.67 4.17
C ALA A 44 -2.03 -12.97 4.14
N LEU A 45 -2.10 -11.72 3.67
CA LEU A 45 -3.35 -10.98 3.51
C LEU A 45 -4.31 -11.66 2.53
N ARG A 46 -3.82 -12.16 1.39
CA ARG A 46 -4.65 -12.90 0.42
C ARG A 46 -5.18 -14.20 1.00
N ILE A 47 -4.37 -14.92 1.76
CA ILE A 47 -4.78 -16.16 2.43
C ILE A 47 -5.84 -15.86 3.50
N MET A 48 -5.64 -14.85 4.34
CA MET A 48 -6.62 -14.46 5.36
C MET A 48 -7.94 -14.00 4.73
N ARG A 49 -7.86 -13.24 3.63
CA ARG A 49 -9.04 -12.82 2.85
C ARG A 49 -9.83 -14.02 2.31
N SER A 50 -9.16 -15.03 1.77
CA SER A 50 -9.84 -16.19 1.16
C SER A 50 -10.48 -17.13 2.18
N GLN A 51 -10.06 -17.08 3.45
CA GLN A 51 -10.67 -17.83 4.54
C GLN A 51 -11.99 -17.23 5.03
N PHE A 52 -12.36 -16.03 4.58
CA PHE A 52 -13.58 -15.38 5.04
C PHE A 52 -14.81 -16.10 4.47
N PRO A 53 -15.79 -16.47 5.30
CA PRO A 53 -16.97 -17.21 4.85
C PRO A 53 -17.83 -16.34 3.94
N ASN A 54 -18.22 -16.88 2.79
CA ASN A 54 -19.18 -16.22 1.92
C ASN A 54 -20.60 -16.58 2.37
N ILE A 55 -21.25 -15.67 3.08
CA ILE A 55 -22.62 -15.86 3.57
C ILE A 55 -23.56 -15.18 2.57
N GLU A 56 -24.35 -15.97 1.83
CA GLU A 56 -25.23 -15.48 0.75
C GLU A 56 -26.20 -14.37 1.19
N LYS A 57 -26.58 -14.34 2.48
CA LYS A 57 -27.50 -13.34 3.04
C LYS A 57 -26.82 -12.06 3.55
N VAL A 58 -25.51 -12.08 3.74
CA VAL A 58 -24.72 -10.99 4.30
C VAL A 58 -23.42 -10.90 3.52
N SER A 59 -23.48 -10.24 2.36
CA SER A 59 -22.29 -9.89 1.59
C SER A 59 -21.57 -8.74 2.30
N VAL A 60 -20.69 -9.11 3.23
CA VAL A 60 -19.76 -8.19 3.91
C VAL A 60 -18.38 -8.54 3.42
N GLN A 61 -17.68 -7.53 2.90
CA GLN A 61 -16.32 -7.70 2.44
C GLN A 61 -15.37 -7.90 3.64
N PRO A 62 -14.41 -8.84 3.53
CA PRO A 62 -13.49 -9.14 4.61
C PRO A 62 -12.54 -7.97 4.89
N PHE A 63 -12.23 -7.77 6.16
CA PHE A 63 -11.09 -6.98 6.59
C PHE A 63 -10.25 -7.79 7.58
N ILE A 64 -8.95 -7.57 7.55
CA ILE A 64 -7.96 -8.24 8.39
C ILE A 64 -7.50 -7.27 9.46
N LEU A 65 -7.43 -7.72 10.71
CA LEU A 65 -6.83 -6.89 11.76
C LEU A 65 -5.30 -6.94 11.66
N ARG A 66 -4.64 -5.80 11.86
CA ARG A 66 -3.17 -5.74 11.88
C ARG A 66 -2.57 -6.70 12.92
N SER A 67 -3.24 -6.89 14.05
CA SER A 67 -2.88 -7.87 15.08
C SER A 67 -2.92 -9.32 14.57
N GLN A 68 -3.83 -9.66 13.67
CA GLN A 68 -3.90 -10.98 13.02
C GLN A 68 -2.72 -11.16 12.05
N LEU A 69 -2.40 -10.12 11.27
CA LEU A 69 -1.27 -10.14 10.34
C LEU A 69 0.07 -10.34 11.08
N TYR A 70 0.28 -9.61 12.18
CA TYR A 70 1.46 -9.78 13.04
C TYR A 70 1.58 -11.15 13.71
N SER A 71 0.48 -11.90 13.77
CA SER A 71 0.50 -13.28 14.28
C SER A 71 0.86 -14.29 13.19
N SER A 72 0.68 -13.93 11.91
CA SER A 72 0.99 -14.79 10.76
C SER A 72 2.39 -14.55 10.19
N VAL A 73 2.92 -13.33 10.30
CA VAL A 73 4.23 -12.96 9.76
C VAL A 73 5.18 -12.62 10.90
N LYS A 74 6.39 -13.17 10.87
CA LYS A 74 7.34 -13.09 12.00
C LYS A 74 7.94 -11.69 12.18
N ASP A 75 8.30 -11.02 11.08
CA ASP A 75 8.96 -9.72 11.12
C ASP A 75 7.93 -8.58 11.02
N ARG A 76 7.60 -8.00 12.17
CA ARG A 76 6.66 -6.87 12.26
C ARG A 76 7.17 -5.60 11.57
N THR A 77 8.49 -5.38 11.56
CA THR A 77 9.06 -4.18 10.95
C THR A 77 8.96 -4.25 9.44
N GLN A 78 9.16 -5.43 8.85
CA GLN A 78 8.93 -5.65 7.42
C GLN A 78 7.46 -5.50 7.07
N VAL A 79 6.55 -6.11 7.85
CA VAL A 79 5.11 -5.93 7.67
C VAL A 79 4.73 -4.44 7.63
N ASP A 80 5.27 -3.64 8.54
CA ASP A 80 4.96 -2.20 8.59
C ASP A 80 5.44 -1.44 7.35
N ARG A 81 6.65 -1.76 6.86
CA ARG A 81 7.20 -1.16 5.63
C ARG A 81 6.40 -1.56 4.40
N GLU A 82 6.02 -2.83 4.32
CA GLU A 82 5.26 -3.39 3.21
C GLU A 82 3.83 -2.87 3.20
N LEU A 83 3.16 -2.81 4.36
CA LEU A 83 1.84 -2.19 4.48
C LEU A 83 1.86 -0.72 4.05
N GLU A 84 2.93 0.01 4.40
CA GLU A 84 3.10 1.39 3.97
C GLU A 84 3.30 1.51 2.45
N SER A 85 4.05 0.60 1.83
CA SER A 85 4.20 0.54 0.36
C SER A 85 2.85 0.25 -0.32
N LEU A 86 2.16 -0.81 0.14
CA LEU A 86 0.87 -1.24 -0.40
C LEU A 86 -0.22 -0.18 -0.23
N ARG A 87 -0.14 0.63 0.84
CA ARG A 87 -1.01 1.79 1.06
C ARG A 87 -0.74 2.91 0.05
N LYS A 88 0.55 3.24 -0.18
CA LYS A 88 0.96 4.24 -1.18
C LYS A 88 0.62 3.85 -2.61
N GLU A 89 0.76 2.56 -2.91
CA GLU A 89 0.39 1.96 -4.20
C GLU A 89 -1.13 1.80 -4.38
N LYS A 90 -1.94 2.18 -3.38
CA LYS A 90 -3.41 2.08 -3.42
C LYS A 90 -3.90 0.65 -3.67
N ILE A 91 -3.18 -0.33 -3.15
CA ILE A 91 -3.59 -1.74 -3.15
C ILE A 91 -4.44 -2.03 -1.91
N LEU A 92 -4.03 -1.47 -0.77
CA LEU A 92 -4.69 -1.66 0.52
C LEU A 92 -5.17 -0.33 1.10
N ARG A 93 -6.28 -0.41 1.83
CA ARG A 93 -6.77 0.64 2.71
C ARG A 93 -6.64 0.18 4.15
N ILE A 94 -6.01 1.01 4.96
CA ILE A 94 -5.92 0.81 6.41
C ILE A 94 -6.92 1.76 7.07
N PHE A 95 -7.61 1.29 8.11
CA PHE A 95 -8.55 2.08 8.90
C PHE A 95 -8.16 1.98 10.38
N LYS A 96 -8.17 3.11 11.07
CA LYS A 96 -8.08 3.13 12.52
C LYS A 96 -9.45 2.81 13.11
N LEU A 97 -9.55 1.74 13.89
CA LEU A 97 -10.77 1.35 14.59
C LEU A 97 -10.86 2.09 15.94
N ASN A 98 -12.07 2.16 16.49
CA ASN A 98 -12.37 2.80 17.78
C ASN A 98 -12.43 1.79 18.96
N THR A 99 -12.10 0.53 18.72
CA THR A 99 -12.24 -0.59 19.66
C THR A 99 -11.05 -0.72 20.64
N GLY A 100 -9.91 -0.08 20.37
CA GLY A 100 -8.72 -0.15 21.21
C GLY A 100 -7.61 0.82 20.78
N GLN A 101 -6.58 0.97 21.62
CA GLN A 101 -5.32 1.60 21.22
C GLN A 101 -4.63 0.61 20.25
N ASP A 102 -4.38 1.06 19.02
CA ASP A 102 -3.70 0.30 17.95
C ASP A 102 -4.50 -0.75 17.17
N ASP A 103 -5.82 -0.79 17.31
CA ASP A 103 -6.66 -1.60 16.41
C ASP A 103 -6.76 -0.95 15.02
N HIS A 104 -6.08 -1.57 14.06
CA HIS A 104 -6.12 -1.19 12.66
C HIS A 104 -6.75 -2.31 11.82
N ALA A 105 -7.73 -1.96 11.01
CA ALA A 105 -8.28 -2.84 9.98
C ALA A 105 -7.56 -2.61 8.65
N ILE A 106 -7.30 -3.68 7.92
CA ILE A 106 -6.65 -3.70 6.61
C ILE A 106 -7.64 -4.34 5.64
N MET A 107 -7.94 -3.67 4.53
CA MET A 107 -8.85 -4.18 3.50
C MET A 107 -8.26 -3.88 2.12
N PHE A 108 -8.50 -4.76 1.15
CA PHE A 108 -8.13 -4.46 -0.23
C PHE A 108 -8.98 -3.32 -0.77
N ILE A 109 -8.39 -2.44 -1.57
CA ILE A 109 -9.14 -1.30 -2.12
C ILE A 109 -10.27 -1.78 -3.03
N ASP A 110 -10.06 -2.84 -3.81
CA ASP A 110 -11.12 -3.45 -4.62
C ASP A 110 -12.31 -3.90 -3.76
N ASP A 111 -12.04 -4.55 -2.63
CA ASP A 111 -13.09 -4.97 -1.69
C ASP A 111 -13.82 -3.77 -1.10
N TYR A 112 -13.08 -2.73 -0.76
CA TYR A 112 -13.68 -1.50 -0.24
C TYR A 112 -14.61 -0.83 -1.26
N LEU A 113 -14.16 -0.70 -2.51
CA LEU A 113 -14.95 -0.12 -3.59
C LEU A 113 -16.20 -0.97 -3.88
N ASN A 114 -16.05 -2.30 -3.93
CA ASN A 114 -17.18 -3.21 -4.07
C ASN A 114 -18.20 -3.04 -2.94
N GLN A 115 -17.73 -2.86 -1.70
CA GLN A 115 -18.61 -2.62 -0.55
C GLN A 115 -19.39 -1.30 -0.72
N ILE A 116 -18.75 -0.23 -1.19
CA ILE A 116 -19.41 1.05 -1.46
C ILE A 116 -20.46 0.88 -2.55
N GLU A 117 -20.13 0.21 -3.65
CA GLU A 117 -21.06 0.00 -4.77
C GLU A 117 -22.30 -0.81 -4.35
N LEU A 118 -22.13 -1.82 -3.49
CA LEU A 118 -23.25 -2.57 -2.92
C LEU A 118 -24.16 -1.69 -2.04
N VAL A 119 -23.58 -0.75 -1.30
CA VAL A 119 -24.34 0.21 -0.48
C VAL A 119 -25.06 1.23 -1.36
N VAL A 120 -24.40 1.77 -2.37
CA VAL A 120 -24.98 2.72 -3.34
C VAL A 120 -26.19 2.09 -4.03
N LYS A 121 -26.07 0.88 -4.59
CA LYS A 121 -27.19 0.16 -5.21
C LYS A 121 -28.37 -0.04 -4.26
N ARG A 122 -28.09 -0.30 -2.97
CA ARG A 122 -29.14 -0.45 -1.94
C ARG A 122 -29.81 0.89 -1.61
N MET A 123 -29.09 2.00 -1.66
CA MET A 123 -29.60 3.34 -1.40
C MET A 123 -30.38 3.92 -2.58
N GLU A 124 -29.95 3.63 -3.82
CA GLU A 124 -30.69 3.92 -5.05
C GLU A 124 -32.09 3.29 -5.02
N ALA A 125 -32.18 2.02 -4.62
CA ALA A 125 -33.46 1.32 -4.47
C ALA A 125 -34.39 2.00 -3.44
N LYS A 126 -33.82 2.76 -2.49
CA LYS A 126 -34.53 3.55 -1.47
C LYS A 126 -34.73 5.02 -1.86
N ARG A 127 -34.34 5.43 -3.08
CA ARG A 127 -34.37 6.82 -3.56
C ARG A 127 -33.66 7.81 -2.64
N GLN A 128 -32.59 7.37 -2.00
CA GLN A 128 -31.73 8.25 -1.20
C GLN A 128 -30.68 8.89 -2.11
N ASP A 129 -30.19 10.07 -1.71
CA ASP A 129 -29.12 10.75 -2.43
C ASP A 129 -27.82 9.94 -2.36
N ILE A 130 -27.23 9.66 -3.52
CA ILE A 130 -26.00 8.89 -3.69
C ILE A 130 -24.83 9.76 -4.13
N ALA A 131 -25.05 11.02 -4.47
CA ALA A 131 -24.02 11.91 -5.02
C ALA A 131 -22.83 12.06 -4.07
N VAL A 132 -23.09 12.00 -2.76
CA VAL A 132 -22.05 12.01 -1.72
C VAL A 132 -21.09 10.82 -1.85
N PHE A 133 -21.58 9.64 -2.20
CA PHE A 133 -20.73 8.44 -2.36
C PHE A 133 -19.90 8.49 -3.64
N GLU A 134 -20.47 8.99 -4.74
CA GLU A 134 -19.73 9.22 -5.99
C GLU A 134 -18.61 10.24 -5.77
N TRP A 135 -18.95 11.38 -5.18
CA TRP A 135 -17.97 12.40 -4.82
C TRP A 135 -16.86 11.84 -3.91
N PHE A 136 -17.23 11.07 -2.89
CA PHE A 136 -16.27 10.47 -1.97
C PHE A 136 -15.33 9.48 -2.67
N LYS A 137 -15.87 8.63 -3.57
CA LYS A 137 -15.11 7.65 -4.34
C LYS A 137 -14.09 8.32 -5.26
N GLU A 138 -14.47 9.41 -5.90
CA GLU A 138 -13.62 10.12 -6.87
C GLU A 138 -12.56 11.00 -6.20
N HIS A 139 -12.91 11.68 -5.11
CA HIS A 139 -12.07 12.75 -4.55
C HIS A 139 -11.34 12.35 -3.28
N VAL A 140 -11.99 11.59 -2.40
CA VAL A 140 -11.45 11.29 -1.07
C VAL A 140 -10.64 9.99 -1.08
N ILE A 141 -11.18 8.90 -1.65
CA ILE A 141 -10.50 7.60 -1.65
C ILE A 141 -9.10 7.65 -2.30
N PRO A 142 -8.91 8.30 -3.47
CA PRO A 142 -7.61 8.30 -4.14
C PRO A 142 -6.59 9.25 -3.51
N THR A 143 -7.05 10.25 -2.75
CA THR A 143 -6.20 11.34 -2.24
C THR A 143 -5.85 11.15 -0.77
N GLN A 144 -6.83 10.74 0.04
CA GLN A 144 -6.61 10.44 1.45
C GLN A 144 -6.12 9.00 1.59
N LEU A 145 -4.85 8.82 1.91
CA LEU A 145 -4.28 7.49 2.20
C LEU A 145 -4.19 7.20 3.70
N ASP A 146 -4.51 8.18 4.55
CA ASP A 146 -4.37 8.02 5.99
C ASP A 146 -5.44 7.10 6.61
N PRO A 147 -5.08 6.39 7.70
CA PRO A 147 -5.99 5.46 8.37
C PRO A 147 -7.22 6.12 9.00
N SER A 148 -7.19 7.44 9.15
CA SER A 148 -8.27 8.27 9.62
C SER A 148 -8.41 9.48 8.73
N ILE A 149 -9.63 10.00 8.64
CA ILE A 149 -9.90 11.28 8.01
C ILE A 149 -10.65 12.17 9.01
N GLY A 150 -10.14 13.37 9.22
CA GLY A 150 -10.76 14.36 10.09
C GLY A 150 -11.94 15.07 9.41
N HIS A 151 -12.86 15.65 10.18
CA HIS A 151 -13.93 16.49 9.63
C HIS A 151 -13.40 17.70 8.85
N GLN A 152 -12.31 18.32 9.32
CA GLN A 152 -11.69 19.46 8.65
C GLN A 152 -11.10 19.08 7.28
N GLU A 153 -10.50 17.89 7.18
CA GLU A 153 -9.94 17.37 5.92
C GLU A 153 -11.06 17.07 4.92
N LEU A 154 -12.15 16.44 5.36
CA LEU A 154 -13.35 16.24 4.52
C LEU A 154 -13.90 17.56 3.99
N PHE A 155 -13.97 18.58 4.85
CA PHE A 155 -14.43 19.91 4.45
C PHE A 155 -13.47 20.54 3.44
N TRP A 156 -12.16 20.38 3.63
CA TRP A 156 -11.15 20.83 2.68
C TRP A 156 -11.32 20.19 1.30
N TYR A 157 -11.48 18.86 1.23
CA TYR A 157 -11.75 18.17 -0.04
C TYR A 157 -13.02 18.67 -0.72
N SER A 158 -14.09 18.94 0.06
CA SER A 158 -15.35 19.47 -0.48
C SER A 158 -15.20 20.88 -1.04
N LEU A 159 -14.47 21.76 -0.36
CA LEU A 159 -14.19 23.11 -0.83
C LEU A 159 -13.32 23.12 -2.09
N LEU A 160 -12.32 22.24 -2.17
CA LEU A 160 -11.45 22.12 -3.34
C LEU A 160 -12.27 21.75 -4.59
N HIS A 161 -13.19 20.79 -4.45
CA HIS A 161 -14.11 20.40 -5.51
C HIS A 161 -15.03 21.55 -5.95
N CYS A 162 -15.63 22.29 -5.00
CA CYS A 162 -16.46 23.46 -5.32
C CYS A 162 -15.66 24.57 -6.02
N SER A 163 -14.40 24.81 -5.62
CA SER A 163 -13.53 25.79 -6.26
C SER A 163 -13.17 25.39 -7.69
N VAL A 164 -12.85 24.12 -7.94
CA VAL A 164 -12.55 23.61 -9.29
C VAL A 164 -13.79 23.69 -10.20
N HIS A 165 -14.97 23.35 -9.68
CA HIS A 165 -16.23 23.46 -10.42
C HIS A 165 -16.59 24.92 -10.74
N SER A 166 -16.26 25.86 -9.84
CA SER A 166 -16.48 27.29 -10.05
C SER A 166 -15.50 27.90 -11.08
N CYS A 167 -14.28 27.36 -11.19
CA CYS A 167 -13.34 27.76 -12.24
C CYS A 167 -13.76 27.26 -13.64
N HIS A 168 -14.40 26.10 -13.74
CA HIS A 168 -14.83 25.53 -15.04
C HIS A 168 -16.08 26.19 -15.63
N LEU A 169 -16.85 26.93 -14.83
CA LEU A 169 -18.02 27.71 -15.26
C LEU A 169 -17.69 29.18 -15.57
N GLY A 170 -16.42 29.59 -15.44
CA GLY A 170 -15.94 30.95 -15.72
C GLY A 170 -15.31 31.16 -17.11
N GLU A 171 -15.25 30.12 -17.95
CA GLU A 171 -14.78 30.19 -19.34
C GLU A 171 -15.92 29.85 -20.31
N VAL A 172 -16.95 30.72 -20.39
CA VAL A 172 -17.85 30.85 -21.54
C VAL A 172 -18.14 32.33 -21.78
#